data_AF-A0A4Q9MMN5-F1
#
_entry.id   AF-A0A4Q9MMN5-F1
#
_cell.length_a   1.000
_cell.length_b   1.000
_cell.length_c   1.000
_cell.angle_alpha   90.00
_cell.angle_beta   90.00
_cell.angle_gamma   90.00
#
_symmetry.space_group_name_H-M   'P 1'
#
loop_
_entity.id
_entity.type
_entity.pdbx_description
1 polymer ?
#
loop_
_entity_poly.entity_id
_entity_poly.type
_entity_poly.pdbx_seq_one_letter_code
_entity_poly.pdbx_strand_id
1 'polypeptide(L)'
;MPGGYGDGHAVRFLAPILTLQALEEVELLLSREVPLSDADIRAFVDAWPHLRRFTLDLWDVEDLSWYEEAELPFTLPTIQSLVDFATRTPALVWLRIPCVSIDPHTPFRDIPLMDHPLLHLSLGNLKAGKGHGHIKAGALLDRLFPDLDFSDARFIPTEEADSRWPYAEWRRVQQVLLAIQNGRKSRL
;
A
#
# COMPACT_ATOMS: atom_id res chain seq x y z
N MET A 1 9.72 -27.07 -17.93
CA MET A 1 10.55 -26.02 -17.32
C MET A 1 9.66 -24.82 -17.08
N PRO A 2 9.10 -24.62 -15.87
CA PRO A 2 8.44 -23.36 -15.55
C PRO A 2 9.51 -22.30 -15.29
N GLY A 3 9.47 -21.22 -16.06
CA GLY A 3 10.41 -20.11 -15.96
C GLY A 3 10.29 -19.40 -14.63
N GLY A 4 11.43 -18.97 -14.09
CA GLY A 4 11.50 -18.19 -12.86
C GLY A 4 10.86 -16.83 -13.07
N TYR A 5 9.63 -16.66 -12.59
CA TYR A 5 9.03 -15.36 -12.34
C TYR A 5 9.59 -14.85 -11.02
N GLY A 6 10.77 -14.23 -11.09
CA GLY A 6 11.55 -13.80 -9.94
C GLY A 6 11.91 -12.32 -10.04
N ASP A 7 11.58 -11.62 -8.95
CA ASP A 7 12.01 -10.29 -8.54
C ASP A 7 11.41 -9.11 -9.33
N GLY A 8 10.75 -8.20 -8.61
CA GLY A 8 10.23 -6.98 -9.21
C GLY A 8 11.36 -6.14 -9.83
N HIS A 9 10.99 -5.33 -10.82
CA HIS A 9 11.94 -4.67 -11.71
C HIS A 9 11.92 -3.15 -11.59
N ALA A 10 11.10 -2.61 -10.69
CA ALA A 10 10.90 -1.16 -10.55
C ALA A 10 12.22 -0.45 -10.19
N VAL A 11 13.02 -1.05 -9.32
CA VAL A 11 14.33 -0.51 -8.91
C VAL A 11 15.27 -0.27 -10.10
N ARG A 12 15.23 -1.12 -11.13
CA ARG A 12 16.11 -0.95 -12.31
C ARG A 12 15.75 0.30 -13.12
N PHE A 13 14.46 0.59 -13.26
CA PHE A 13 14.00 1.79 -13.97
C PHE A 13 14.27 3.06 -13.17
N LEU A 14 14.21 2.97 -11.84
CA LEU A 14 14.36 4.11 -10.94
C LEU A 14 15.80 4.28 -10.42
N ALA A 15 16.74 3.41 -10.80
CA ALA A 15 18.12 3.41 -10.31
C ALA A 15 18.79 4.80 -10.31
N PRO A 16 18.63 5.66 -11.33
CA PRO A 16 19.22 7.00 -11.30
C PRO A 16 18.70 7.87 -10.15
N ILE A 17 17.39 7.82 -9.87
CA ILE A 17 16.74 8.66 -8.86
C ILE A 17 16.86 8.08 -7.44
N LEU A 18 17.18 6.79 -7.29
CA LEU A 18 17.48 6.17 -6.00
C LEU A 18 18.77 6.70 -5.35
N THR A 19 19.59 7.44 -6.10
CA THR A 19 20.79 8.10 -5.54
C THR A 19 20.48 9.39 -4.78
N LEU A 20 19.25 9.92 -4.91
CA LEU A 20 18.84 11.20 -4.33
C LEU A 20 18.33 11.01 -2.89
N GLN A 21 19.25 10.94 -1.92
CA GLN A 21 18.92 10.61 -0.52
C GLN A 21 18.09 11.68 0.23
N ALA A 22 18.08 12.92 -0.27
CA ALA A 22 17.38 14.04 0.35
C ALA A 22 15.93 14.22 -0.18
N LEU A 23 15.38 13.24 -0.91
CA LEU A 23 14.01 13.33 -1.38
C LEU A 23 13.01 13.20 -0.22
N GLU A 24 12.18 14.22 -0.07
CA GLU A 24 11.04 14.22 0.85
C GLU A 24 9.73 13.87 0.14
N GLU A 25 9.64 14.14 -1.16
CA GLU A 25 8.42 13.93 -1.94
C GLU A 25 8.76 13.23 -3.25
N VAL A 26 8.09 12.10 -3.49
CA VAL A 26 8.26 11.31 -4.71
C VAL A 26 6.89 10.98 -5.27
N GLU A 27 6.67 11.37 -6.51
CA GLU A 27 5.48 11.04 -7.28
C GLU A 27 5.89 10.39 -8.60
N LEU A 28 5.47 9.15 -8.79
CA LEU A 28 5.77 8.31 -9.93
C LEU A 28 4.45 7.94 -10.62
N LEU A 29 4.19 8.60 -11.75
CA LEU A 29 3.01 8.35 -12.57
C LEU A 29 3.42 7.50 -13.76
N LEU A 30 3.07 6.22 -13.72
CA LEU A 30 3.48 5.26 -14.74
C LEU A 30 2.32 4.98 -15.68
N SER A 31 2.58 5.05 -17.00
CA SER A 31 1.60 4.72 -18.03
C SER A 31 1.48 3.22 -18.29
N ARG A 32 2.31 2.41 -17.63
CA ARG A 32 2.30 0.95 -17.69
C ARG A 32 2.55 0.38 -16.33
N GLU A 33 2.02 -0.80 -16.10
CA GLU A 33 2.32 -1.53 -14.89
C GLU A 33 3.81 -1.87 -14.81
N VAL A 34 4.37 -1.66 -13.63
CA VAL A 34 5.70 -2.12 -13.26
C VAL A 34 5.54 -3.08 -12.09
N PRO A 35 5.94 -4.36 -12.25
CA PRO A 35 5.91 -5.33 -11.15
C PRO A 35 6.66 -4.79 -9.94
N LEU A 36 5.94 -4.69 -8.82
CA LEU A 36 6.44 -4.15 -7.57
C LEU A 36 6.48 -5.25 -6.53
N SER A 37 7.65 -5.51 -5.97
CA SER A 37 7.86 -6.49 -4.92
C SER A 37 8.21 -5.83 -3.58
N ASP A 38 8.20 -6.60 -2.49
CA ASP A 38 8.71 -6.13 -1.19
C ASP A 38 10.19 -5.69 -1.28
N ALA A 39 10.97 -6.32 -2.16
CA ALA A 39 12.37 -5.94 -2.37
C ALA A 39 12.48 -4.55 -3.04
N ASP A 40 11.59 -4.23 -3.98
CA ASP A 40 11.57 -2.89 -4.61
C ASP A 40 11.19 -1.83 -3.60
N ILE A 41 10.13 -2.06 -2.82
CA ILE A 41 9.71 -1.13 -1.76
C ILE A 41 10.85 -0.90 -0.78
N ARG A 42 11.52 -1.97 -0.32
CA ARG A 42 12.67 -1.87 0.57
C ARG A 42 13.77 -1.00 -0.01
N ALA A 43 14.10 -1.20 -1.28
CA ALA A 43 15.09 -0.37 -1.96
C ALA A 43 14.68 1.11 -2.05
N PHE A 44 13.39 1.40 -2.23
CA PHE A 44 12.88 2.79 -2.25
C PHE A 44 13.03 3.46 -0.88
N VAL A 45 12.61 2.79 0.18
CA VAL A 45 12.66 3.35 1.54
C VAL A 45 14.09 3.41 2.09
N ASP A 46 14.99 2.53 1.62
CA ASP A 46 16.42 2.60 1.91
C ASP A 46 17.09 3.78 1.19
N ALA A 47 16.64 4.08 -0.03
CA ALA A 47 17.15 5.20 -0.82
C ALA A 47 16.66 6.55 -0.29
N TRP A 48 15.43 6.62 0.22
CA TRP A 48 14.76 7.87 0.59
C TRP A 48 14.29 7.87 2.05
N PRO A 49 15.21 7.89 3.03
CA PRO A 49 14.85 7.81 4.45
C PRO A 49 14.09 9.04 4.99
N HIS A 50 14.13 10.16 4.26
CA HIS A 50 13.47 11.43 4.63
C HIS A 50 12.10 11.61 3.98
N LEU A 51 11.56 10.56 3.37
CA LEU A 51 10.30 10.60 2.65
C LEU A 51 9.14 11.02 3.56
N ARG A 52 8.40 12.04 3.10
CA ARG A 52 7.17 12.57 3.69
C ARG A 52 5.96 12.24 2.83
N ARG A 53 6.14 12.21 1.50
CA ARG A 53 5.09 11.84 0.55
C ARG A 53 5.62 10.86 -0.49
N PHE A 54 4.92 9.75 -0.64
CA PHE A 54 5.15 8.78 -1.71
C PHE A 54 3.87 8.51 -2.47
N THR A 55 3.92 8.68 -3.77
CA THR A 55 2.86 8.28 -4.69
C THR A 55 3.47 7.46 -5.81
N LEU A 56 2.98 6.23 -5.97
CA LEU A 56 3.15 5.43 -7.16
C LEU A 56 1.77 5.11 -7.71
N ASP A 57 1.48 5.60 -8.91
CA ASP A 57 0.16 5.47 -9.53
C ASP A 57 0.26 4.99 -10.98
N LEU A 58 -0.76 4.27 -11.42
CA LEU A 58 -0.90 3.78 -12.80
C LEU A 58 -2.09 4.49 -13.45
N TRP A 59 -1.82 5.40 -14.40
CA TRP A 59 -2.83 6.32 -14.91
C TRP A 59 -3.50 5.90 -16.23
N ASP A 60 -2.99 4.85 -16.89
CA ASP A 60 -3.38 4.46 -18.26
C ASP A 60 -3.57 2.94 -18.45
N VAL A 61 -4.07 2.24 -17.41
CA VAL A 61 -4.38 0.80 -17.53
C VAL A 61 -5.87 0.64 -17.82
N GLU A 62 -6.21 0.52 -19.11
CA GLU A 62 -7.60 0.37 -19.60
C GLU A 62 -8.22 -0.99 -19.27
N ASP A 63 -7.40 -2.01 -18.97
CA ASP A 63 -7.86 -3.36 -18.63
C ASP A 63 -7.05 -3.89 -17.43
N LEU A 64 -7.71 -3.96 -16.26
CA LEU A 64 -7.18 -4.53 -15.02
C LEU A 64 -7.89 -5.85 -14.66
N SER A 65 -8.67 -6.45 -15.58
CA SER A 65 -9.40 -7.70 -15.33
C SER A 65 -8.48 -8.87 -14.98
N TRP A 66 -7.23 -8.83 -15.43
CA TRP A 66 -6.20 -9.82 -15.09
C TRP A 66 -5.74 -9.76 -13.61
N TYR A 67 -6.07 -8.70 -12.86
CA TYR A 67 -5.85 -8.64 -11.41
C TYR A 67 -6.82 -9.52 -10.61
N GLU A 68 -8.01 -9.78 -11.14
CA GLU A 68 -9.06 -10.52 -10.41
C GLU A 68 -9.00 -12.03 -10.64
N GLU A 69 -8.59 -12.49 -11.83
CA GLU A 69 -8.80 -13.88 -12.26
C GLU A 69 -7.53 -14.74 -12.42
N ALA A 70 -6.33 -14.15 -12.45
CA ALA A 70 -5.09 -14.89 -12.70
C ALA A 70 -4.15 -14.96 -11.49
N GLU A 71 -3.43 -16.08 -11.37
CA GLU A 71 -2.12 -16.09 -10.72
C GLU A 71 -1.28 -15.02 -11.41
N LEU A 72 -1.13 -13.85 -10.76
CA LEU A 72 -0.31 -12.79 -11.30
C LEU A 72 1.07 -13.36 -11.61
N PRO A 73 1.66 -13.07 -12.78
CA PRO A 73 3.00 -13.55 -13.12
C PRO A 73 4.09 -12.88 -12.28
N PHE A 74 3.73 -12.13 -11.24
CA PHE A 74 4.62 -11.42 -10.33
C PHE A 74 4.05 -11.42 -8.90
N THR A 75 4.96 -11.27 -7.94
CA THR A 75 4.62 -11.17 -6.52
C THR A 75 4.17 -9.74 -6.19
N LEU A 76 3.03 -9.61 -5.50
CA LEU A 76 2.56 -8.32 -4.99
C LEU A 76 3.35 -7.89 -3.75
N PRO A 77 3.48 -6.58 -3.49
CA PRO A 77 3.95 -6.09 -2.21
C PRO A 77 3.04 -6.63 -1.10
N THR A 78 3.62 -7.08 0.00
CA THR A 78 2.89 -7.61 1.14
C THR A 78 2.71 -6.54 2.22
N ILE A 79 2.08 -6.90 3.34
CA ILE A 79 2.09 -6.03 4.53
C ILE A 79 3.52 -5.68 5.00
N GLN A 80 4.52 -6.52 4.70
CA GLN A 80 5.90 -6.21 5.04
C GLN A 80 6.41 -4.95 4.33
N SER A 81 5.93 -4.66 3.12
CA SER A 81 6.22 -3.37 2.45
C SER A 81 5.73 -2.18 3.26
N LEU A 82 4.54 -2.28 3.87
CA LEU A 82 4.00 -1.21 4.72
C LEU A 82 4.78 -1.08 6.03
N VAL A 83 5.25 -2.20 6.60
CA VAL A 83 6.17 -2.19 7.74
C VAL A 83 7.49 -1.53 7.36
N ASP A 84 8.02 -1.82 6.18
CA ASP A 84 9.28 -1.24 5.69
C ASP A 84 9.15 0.29 5.52
N PHE A 85 8.03 0.80 4.99
CA PHE A 85 7.72 2.24 5.02
C PHE A 85 7.66 2.80 6.44
N ALA A 86 6.87 2.17 7.32
CA ALA A 86 6.66 2.69 8.67
C ALA A 86 7.97 2.75 9.48
N THR A 87 8.86 1.77 9.28
CA THR A 87 10.09 1.65 10.07
C THR A 87 11.24 2.49 9.52
N ARG A 88 11.32 2.70 8.21
CA ARG A 88 12.46 3.36 7.55
C ARG A 88 12.18 4.80 7.15
N THR A 89 10.90 5.19 7.02
CA THR A 89 10.48 6.55 6.68
C THR A 89 9.58 7.15 7.78
N PRO A 90 10.12 7.43 8.98
CA PRO A 90 9.31 7.82 10.15
C PRO A 90 8.60 9.18 10.01
N ALA A 91 8.96 9.98 9.00
CA ALA A 91 8.33 11.25 8.69
C ALA A 91 7.23 11.14 7.60
N LEU A 92 6.94 9.92 7.12
CA LEU A 92 5.99 9.68 6.05
C LEU A 92 4.56 9.99 6.53
N VAL A 93 3.94 10.97 5.87
CA VAL A 93 2.56 11.42 6.14
C VAL A 93 1.59 11.01 5.04
N TRP A 94 2.10 10.68 3.85
CA TRP A 94 1.31 10.32 2.69
C TRP A 94 1.91 9.14 1.94
N LEU A 95 1.11 8.10 1.73
CA LEU A 95 1.47 6.90 0.99
C LEU A 95 0.36 6.50 0.02
N ARG A 96 0.70 6.45 -1.26
CA ARG A 96 -0.13 5.85 -2.31
C ARG A 96 0.68 4.82 -3.08
N ILE A 97 0.18 3.59 -3.14
CA ILE A 97 0.77 2.52 -3.94
C ILE A 97 -0.33 1.75 -4.70
N PRO A 98 -0.02 1.19 -5.89
CA PRO A 98 -1.03 0.62 -6.75
C PRO A 98 -1.67 -0.63 -6.14
N CYS A 99 -0.90 -1.47 -5.45
CA CYS A 99 -1.40 -2.74 -4.96
C CYS A 99 -0.64 -3.25 -3.73
N VAL A 100 -1.36 -3.87 -2.80
CA VAL A 100 -0.81 -4.61 -1.65
C VAL A 100 -1.61 -5.87 -1.39
N SER A 101 -0.94 -6.94 -1.00
CA SER A 101 -1.54 -8.17 -0.48
C SER A 101 -1.34 -8.26 1.03
N ILE A 102 -2.42 -8.34 1.79
CA ILE A 102 -2.39 -8.60 3.24
C ILE A 102 -2.93 -10.00 3.48
N ASP A 103 -2.03 -10.93 3.84
CA ASP A 103 -2.42 -12.29 4.18
C ASP A 103 -3.24 -12.29 5.49
N PRO A 104 -4.49 -12.78 5.48
CA PRO A 104 -5.33 -12.86 6.69
C PRO A 104 -4.73 -13.79 7.76
N HIS A 105 -3.81 -14.68 7.41
CA HIS A 105 -3.11 -15.55 8.35
C HIS A 105 -1.91 -14.89 9.03
N THR A 106 -1.55 -13.66 8.63
CA THR A 106 -0.44 -12.91 9.25
C THR A 106 -0.66 -12.75 10.77
N PRO A 107 0.23 -13.30 11.61
CA PRO A 107 0.13 -13.15 13.06
C PRO A 107 0.35 -11.70 13.50
N PHE A 108 -0.46 -11.22 14.45
CA PHE A 108 -0.30 -9.85 14.98
C PHE A 108 1.05 -9.59 15.63
N ARG A 109 1.68 -10.63 16.21
CA ARG A 109 3.01 -10.54 16.84
C ARG A 109 4.12 -10.21 15.84
N ASP A 110 3.90 -10.50 14.56
CA ASP A 110 4.88 -10.29 13.50
C ASP A 110 4.76 -8.85 12.94
N ILE A 111 3.69 -8.13 13.30
CA ILE A 111 3.50 -6.71 12.96
C ILE A 111 3.83 -5.85 14.20
N PRO A 112 4.75 -4.88 14.09
CA PRO A 112 5.07 -3.99 15.21
C PRO A 112 3.87 -3.10 15.56
N LEU A 113 3.72 -2.78 16.85
CA LEU A 113 2.82 -1.70 17.26
C LEU A 113 3.57 -0.38 17.05
N MET A 114 3.02 0.49 16.23
CA MET A 114 3.64 1.76 15.88
C MET A 114 2.66 2.90 16.10
N ASP A 115 3.21 4.07 16.42
CA ASP A 115 2.52 5.35 16.48
C ASP A 115 2.97 6.20 15.28
N HIS A 116 2.89 5.59 14.09
CA HIS A 116 3.47 6.18 12.90
C HIS A 116 2.58 7.34 12.38
N PRO A 117 3.15 8.50 12.00
CA PRO A 117 2.39 9.72 11.65
C PRO A 117 1.74 9.65 10.25
N LEU A 118 1.53 8.46 9.70
CA LEU A 118 0.92 8.33 8.38
C LEU A 118 -0.54 8.73 8.50
N LEU A 119 -0.91 9.83 7.87
CA LEU A 119 -2.27 10.33 7.84
C LEU A 119 -3.03 9.80 6.63
N HIS A 120 -2.33 9.59 5.51
CA HIS A 120 -2.96 9.27 4.25
C HIS A 120 -2.40 7.97 3.67
N LEU A 121 -3.27 6.97 3.56
CA LEU A 121 -2.98 5.70 2.90
C LEU A 121 -3.99 5.48 1.78
N SER A 122 -3.49 5.30 0.56
CA SER A 122 -4.28 4.98 -0.62
C SER A 122 -3.73 3.73 -1.29
N LEU A 123 -4.55 2.69 -1.36
CA LEU A 123 -4.23 1.44 -2.04
C LEU A 123 -5.12 1.31 -3.27
N GLY A 124 -4.53 1.17 -4.46
CA GLY A 124 -5.29 0.96 -5.69
C GLY A 124 -6.08 -0.35 -5.66
N ASN A 125 -5.38 -1.45 -5.39
CA ASN A 125 -5.93 -2.77 -5.12
C ASN A 125 -5.44 -3.27 -3.75
N LEU A 126 -6.34 -3.80 -2.94
CA LEU A 126 -5.98 -4.52 -1.72
C LEU A 126 -6.49 -5.94 -1.84
N LYS A 127 -5.59 -6.92 -1.71
CA LYS A 127 -5.94 -8.33 -1.58
C LYS A 127 -5.88 -8.74 -0.10
N ALA A 128 -7.02 -8.82 0.56
CA ALA A 128 -7.12 -9.18 1.99
C ALA A 128 -7.53 -10.64 2.24
N GLY A 129 -7.70 -11.44 1.18
CA GLY A 129 -8.17 -12.81 1.26
C GLY A 129 -9.70 -12.93 1.42
N LYS A 130 -10.24 -14.13 1.17
CA LYS A 130 -11.69 -14.36 1.14
C LYS A 130 -12.33 -14.21 2.53
N GLY A 131 -13.61 -13.81 2.56
CA GLY A 131 -14.42 -13.75 3.78
C GLY A 131 -14.08 -12.55 4.67
N HIS A 132 -13.72 -12.80 5.93
CA HIS A 132 -13.46 -11.77 6.94
C HIS A 132 -12.03 -11.20 6.92
N GLY A 133 -11.28 -11.43 5.84
CA GLY A 133 -9.89 -10.98 5.70
C GLY A 133 -9.71 -9.46 5.87
N HIS A 134 -10.68 -8.67 5.40
CA HIS A 134 -10.71 -7.21 5.57
C HIS A 134 -10.72 -6.76 7.04
N ILE A 135 -11.34 -7.52 7.96
CA ILE A 135 -11.33 -7.19 9.40
C ILE A 135 -9.91 -7.29 9.94
N LYS A 136 -9.24 -8.39 9.60
CA LYS A 136 -7.86 -8.65 10.00
C LYS A 136 -6.91 -7.62 9.39
N ALA A 137 -7.05 -7.32 8.10
CA ALA A 137 -6.27 -6.30 7.42
C ALA A 137 -6.43 -4.93 8.08
N GLY A 138 -7.67 -4.51 8.38
CA GLY A 138 -7.92 -3.27 9.12
C GLY A 138 -7.23 -3.24 10.48
N ALA A 139 -7.30 -4.31 11.26
CA ALA A 139 -6.63 -4.38 12.55
C ALA A 139 -5.08 -4.37 12.46
N LEU A 140 -4.50 -4.96 11.41
CA LEU A 140 -3.05 -4.91 11.20
C LEU A 140 -2.59 -3.52 10.74
N LEU A 141 -3.37 -2.85 9.89
CA LEU A 141 -3.10 -1.48 9.45
C LEU A 141 -3.24 -0.47 10.60
N ASP A 142 -4.28 -0.62 11.44
CA ASP A 142 -4.47 0.21 12.63
C ASP A 142 -3.30 0.13 13.61
N ARG A 143 -2.66 -1.03 13.67
CA ARG A 143 -1.49 -1.27 14.52
C ARG A 143 -0.24 -0.55 14.01
N LEU A 144 -0.13 -0.30 12.70
CA LEU A 144 0.96 0.45 12.09
C LEU A 144 0.66 1.96 12.05
N PHE A 145 -0.56 2.32 11.65
CA PHE A 145 -0.98 3.68 11.32
C PHE A 145 -2.30 4.01 12.05
N PRO A 146 -2.25 4.26 13.37
CA PRO A 146 -3.45 4.44 14.18
C PRO A 146 -4.25 5.72 13.82
N ASP A 147 -3.60 6.71 13.22
CA ASP A 147 -4.15 8.04 12.97
C ASP A 147 -4.49 8.31 11.50
N LEU A 148 -4.69 7.25 10.70
CA LEU A 148 -5.15 7.39 9.31
C LEU A 148 -6.44 8.25 9.24
N ASP A 149 -6.40 9.28 8.41
CA ASP A 149 -7.48 10.21 8.17
C ASP A 149 -8.20 9.87 6.86
N PHE A 150 -9.48 9.52 6.98
CA PHE A 150 -10.38 9.19 5.87
C PHE A 150 -11.38 10.31 5.55
N SER A 151 -11.28 11.47 6.22
CA SER A 151 -12.23 12.58 6.06
C SER A 151 -11.99 13.44 4.82
N ASP A 152 -10.80 13.36 4.25
CA ASP A 152 -10.44 14.16 3.09
C ASP A 152 -11.10 13.60 1.81
N ALA A 153 -11.97 14.40 1.21
CA ALA A 153 -12.75 14.02 0.03
C ALA A 153 -11.90 13.84 -1.24
N ARG A 154 -10.63 14.30 -1.26
CA ARG A 154 -9.67 14.02 -2.35
C ARG A 154 -9.35 12.53 -2.50
N PHE A 155 -9.75 11.73 -1.51
CA PHE A 155 -9.52 10.29 -1.42
C PHE A 155 -10.74 9.45 -1.76
N ILE A 156 -11.88 10.06 -2.13
CA ILE A 156 -12.98 9.32 -2.73
C ILE A 156 -12.53 9.05 -4.17
N PRO A 157 -12.23 7.79 -4.56
CA PRO A 157 -12.11 7.49 -5.97
C PRO A 157 -13.42 7.95 -6.61
N THR A 158 -13.35 8.91 -7.53
CA THR A 158 -14.53 9.32 -8.29
C THR A 158 -15.15 8.08 -8.93
N GLU A 159 -16.47 8.03 -9.14
CA GLU A 159 -17.14 6.86 -9.73
C GLU A 159 -16.48 6.37 -11.04
N GLU A 160 -15.82 7.27 -11.78
CA GLU A 160 -15.01 6.93 -12.95
C GLU A 160 -13.71 6.16 -12.64
N ALA A 161 -13.01 6.49 -11.54
CA ALA A 161 -11.90 5.71 -11.02
C ALA A 161 -12.39 4.37 -10.45
N ASP A 162 -13.59 4.35 -9.85
CA ASP A 162 -14.24 3.20 -9.20
C ASP A 162 -14.53 2.03 -10.16
N SER A 163 -14.59 2.31 -11.47
CA SER A 163 -14.77 1.29 -12.52
C SER A 163 -13.48 0.58 -12.94
N ARG A 164 -12.30 1.14 -12.63
CA ARG A 164 -11.01 0.63 -13.11
C ARG A 164 -10.32 -0.33 -12.13
N TRP A 165 -10.55 -0.16 -10.83
CA TRP A 165 -9.91 -0.99 -9.79
C TRP A 165 -10.97 -1.60 -8.87
N PRO A 166 -10.83 -2.87 -8.46
CA PRO A 166 -11.74 -3.47 -7.50
C PRO A 166 -11.51 -2.93 -6.07
N TYR A 167 -11.90 -1.67 -5.83
CA TYR A 167 -11.80 -0.99 -4.54
C TYR A 167 -12.69 -1.58 -3.43
N ALA A 168 -13.50 -2.61 -3.75
CA ALA A 168 -14.45 -3.19 -2.82
C ALA A 168 -13.78 -3.72 -1.53
N GLU A 169 -12.58 -4.30 -1.62
CA GLU A 169 -11.86 -4.76 -0.43
C GLU A 169 -11.27 -3.59 0.38
N TRP A 170 -10.67 -2.60 -0.28
CA TRP A 170 -10.13 -1.43 0.40
C TRP A 170 -11.21 -0.63 1.14
N ARG A 171 -12.37 -0.38 0.53
CA ARG A 171 -13.50 0.29 1.18
C ARG A 171 -13.97 -0.44 2.45
N ARG A 172 -14.04 -1.77 2.42
CA ARG A 172 -14.39 -2.57 3.61
C ARG A 172 -13.33 -2.44 4.71
N VAL A 173 -12.05 -2.38 4.34
CA VAL A 173 -10.97 -2.13 5.29
C VAL A 173 -11.04 -0.73 5.90
N GLN A 174 -11.32 0.31 5.10
CA GLN A 174 -11.53 1.67 5.59
C GLN A 174 -12.67 1.74 6.61
N GLN A 175 -13.79 1.05 6.35
CA GLN A 175 -14.91 0.96 7.30
C GLN A 175 -14.51 0.32 8.62
N VAL A 176 -13.70 -0.75 8.58
CA VAL A 176 -13.16 -1.39 9.79
C VAL A 176 -12.25 -0.44 10.54
N LEU A 177 -11.32 0.24 9.87
CA LEU A 177 -10.40 1.21 10.47
C LEU A 177 -11.14 2.33 11.18
N LEU A 178 -12.15 2.92 10.53
CA LEU A 178 -13.03 3.93 11.12
C LEU A 178 -13.74 3.41 12.38
N ALA A 179 -14.25 2.17 12.34
CA ALA A 179 -14.90 1.56 13.50
C ALA A 179 -13.93 1.38 14.68
N ILE A 180 -12.71 0.91 14.43
CA ILE A 180 -11.67 0.73 15.47
C ILE A 180 -11.28 2.10 16.05
N GLN A 181 -11.01 3.09 15.21
CA GLN A 181 -10.67 4.46 15.62
C GLN A 181 -11.77 5.11 16.48
N ASN A 182 -13.03 5.00 16.07
CA ASN A 182 -14.17 5.49 16.87
C ASN A 182 -14.31 4.74 18.20
N GLY A 183 -13.99 3.44 18.22
CA GLY A 183 -13.93 2.64 19.44
C GLY A 183 -12.83 3.09 20.42
N ARG A 184 -11.70 3.62 19.94
CA ARG A 184 -10.68 4.24 20.80
C ARG A 184 -11.13 5.58 21.35
N LYS A 185 -11.67 6.46 20.48
CA LYS A 185 -12.11 7.81 20.86
C LYS A 185 -13.24 7.82 21.88
N SER A 186 -14.12 6.81 21.87
CA SER A 186 -15.22 6.69 22.84
C SER A 186 -14.80 6.15 24.22
N ARG A 187 -13.55 5.72 24.40
CA ARG A 187 -12.98 5.21 25.67
C ARG A 187 -12.09 6.22 26.40
N LEU A 188 -11.82 7.36 25.78
CA LEU A 188 -11.07 8.50 26.34
C LEU A 188 -12.07 9.54 26.88
#